data_AF-A0A4Y2KI54-F1
#
_entry.id   AF-A0A4Y2KI54-F1
#
_cell.length_a   1.000
_cell.length_b   1.000
_cell.length_c   1.000
_cell.angle_alpha   90.00
_cell.angle_beta   90.00
_cell.angle_gamma   90.00
#
_symmetry.space_group_name_H-M   'P 1'
#
loop_
_entity.id
_entity.type
_entity.pdbx_description
1 polymer ?
#
loop_
_entity_poly.entity_id
_entity_poly.type
_entity_poly.pdbx_seq_one_letter_code
_entity_poly.pdbx_strand_id
1 'polypeptide(L)'
;MTKIQSMPPNPLHNGLDRTWYRVLKWPSLSSDFLPIENLWDILTRSFYQNGKQNSSFEELRAAIEDADLNNRQIICVIDGKPCVSPNSI
;
A
#
# COMPACT_ATOMS: atom_id res chain seq x y z
N MET A 1 30.09 20.22 -7.69
CA MET A 1 29.44 19.07 -8.34
C MET A 1 29.50 17.89 -7.38
N THR A 2 28.38 17.58 -6.72
CA THR A 2 28.33 16.46 -5.77
C THR A 2 28.12 15.17 -6.55
N LYS A 3 29.09 14.26 -6.47
CA LYS A 3 29.06 12.95 -7.13
C LYS A 3 28.02 12.10 -6.41
N ILE A 4 26.83 11.94 -6.98
CA ILE A 4 25.86 10.95 -6.50
C ILE A 4 26.49 9.59 -6.81
N GLN A 5 27.08 8.95 -5.80
CA GLN A 5 27.45 7.53 -5.91
C GLN A 5 26.16 6.76 -6.15
N SER A 6 26.04 6.08 -7.29
CA SER A 6 24.90 5.21 -7.53
C SER A 6 24.89 4.12 -6.47
N MET A 7 23.75 3.91 -5.81
CA MET A 7 23.58 2.78 -4.92
C MET A 7 23.88 1.47 -5.68
N PRO A 8 24.52 0.48 -5.02
CA PRO A 8 24.71 -0.83 -5.63
C PRO A 8 23.34 -1.42 -6.00
N PRO A 9 23.25 -2.19 -7.11
CA PRO A 9 21.99 -2.80 -7.52
C PRO A 9 21.47 -3.70 -6.40
N ASN A 10 20.19 -3.57 -6.09
CA ASN A 10 19.51 -4.37 -5.06
C ASN A 10 19.71 -5.87 -5.38
N PRO A 11 20.19 -6.70 -4.43
CA PRO A 11 20.43 -8.13 -4.65
C PRO A 11 19.20 -8.91 -5.12
N LEU A 12 17.98 -8.39 -4.93
CA LEU A 12 16.74 -8.98 -5.46
C LEU A 12 16.61 -8.87 -6.99
N HIS A 13 17.34 -7.96 -7.63
CA HIS A 13 17.22 -7.69 -9.08
C HIS A 13 17.51 -8.93 -9.93
N ASN A 14 18.36 -9.84 -9.45
CA ASN A 14 18.76 -11.05 -10.17
C ASN A 14 17.78 -12.22 -9.95
N GLY A 15 16.90 -12.15 -8.94
CA GLY A 15 15.97 -13.22 -8.59
C GLY A 15 14.62 -13.10 -9.30
N LEU A 16 14.17 -11.88 -9.59
CA LEU A 16 12.87 -11.63 -10.23
C LEU A 16 12.90 -11.92 -11.75
N ASP A 17 14.06 -11.82 -12.39
CA ASP A 17 14.24 -12.04 -13.85
C ASP A 17 14.00 -13.51 -14.28
N ARG A 18 13.97 -14.45 -13.33
CA ARG A 18 13.76 -15.90 -13.59
C ARG A 18 12.33 -16.37 -13.39
N THR A 19 11.39 -15.45 -13.27
CA THR A 19 10.00 -15.77 -12.93
C THR A 19 9.05 -15.30 -14.01
N TRP A 20 7.84 -15.86 -14.02
CA TRP A 20 6.83 -15.59 -15.05
C TRP A 20 6.10 -14.24 -14.87
N TYR A 21 6.44 -13.47 -13.83
CA TYR A 21 5.85 -12.16 -13.57
C TYR A 21 6.68 -11.02 -14.17
N ARG A 22 5.99 -10.00 -14.67
CA ARG A 22 6.63 -8.79 -15.20
C ARG A 22 6.76 -7.74 -14.10
N VAL A 23 7.99 -7.32 -13.81
CA VAL A 23 8.23 -6.16 -12.93
C VAL A 23 7.89 -4.88 -13.70
N LEU A 24 6.96 -4.08 -13.16
CA LEU A 24 6.59 -2.78 -13.75
C LEU A 24 7.68 -1.75 -13.48
N LYS A 25 8.03 -0.96 -14.50
CA LYS A 25 8.93 0.20 -14.32
C LYS A 25 8.17 1.30 -13.60
N TRP A 26 8.76 1.79 -12.52
CA TRP A 26 8.08 2.66 -11.59
C TRP A 26 8.95 3.87 -11.24
N PRO A 27 8.41 5.12 -11.27
CA PRO A 27 9.21 6.30 -11.00
C PRO A 27 9.65 6.35 -9.53
N SER A 28 10.84 6.89 -9.26
CA SER A 28 11.28 7.12 -7.89
C SER A 28 10.36 8.13 -7.18
N LEU A 29 10.14 7.95 -5.87
CA LEU A 29 9.38 8.87 -5.01
C LEU A 29 7.92 9.12 -5.45
N SER A 30 7.26 8.12 -6.01
CA SER A 30 5.89 8.28 -6.52
C SER A 30 4.84 7.51 -5.70
N SER A 31 4.91 7.64 -4.36
CA SER A 31 4.00 6.96 -3.41
C SER A 31 2.53 7.01 -3.82
N ASP A 32 2.07 8.13 -4.38
CA ASP A 32 0.69 8.37 -4.81
C ASP A 32 0.17 7.40 -5.89
N PHE A 33 1.07 6.77 -6.64
CA PHE A 33 0.69 5.84 -7.69
C PHE A 33 0.67 4.38 -7.17
N LEU A 34 1.20 4.09 -5.96
CA LEU A 34 1.39 2.73 -5.46
C LEU A 34 0.07 2.26 -4.86
N PRO A 35 -0.59 1.22 -5.42
CA PRO A 35 -1.87 0.76 -4.90
C PRO A 35 -1.80 0.36 -3.42
N ILE A 36 -0.65 -0.14 -2.96
CA ILE A 36 -0.47 -0.52 -1.54
C ILE A 36 -0.50 0.68 -0.59
N GLU A 37 0.01 1.85 -1.01
CA GLU A 37 -0.01 3.08 -0.19
C GLU A 37 -1.44 3.61 -0.02
N ASN A 38 -2.22 3.60 -1.12
CA ASN A 38 -3.64 3.92 -1.07
C ASN A 38 -4.44 2.94 -0.18
N LEU A 39 -4.01 1.66 -0.14
CA LEU A 39 -4.62 0.68 0.75
C LEU A 39 -4.28 0.98 2.23
N TRP A 40 -3.04 1.36 2.53
CA TRP A 40 -2.65 1.79 3.87
C TRP A 40 -3.46 3.00 4.35
N ASP A 41 -3.73 3.96 3.48
CA ASP A 41 -4.59 5.10 3.79
C ASP A 41 -6.02 4.70 4.17
N ILE A 42 -6.61 3.73 3.47
CA ILE A 42 -7.95 3.23 3.78
C ILE A 42 -7.96 2.50 5.12
N LEU A 43 -6.97 1.62 5.34
CA LEU A 43 -6.86 0.84 6.57
C LEU A 43 -6.64 1.74 7.79
N THR A 44 -5.68 2.67 7.72
CA THR A 44 -5.35 3.58 8.83
C THR A 44 -6.53 4.45 9.23
N ARG A 45 -7.35 4.92 8.28
CA ARG A 45 -8.60 5.64 8.58
C ARG A 45 -9.62 4.79 9.33
N SER A 46 -9.63 3.47 9.11
CA SER A 46 -10.52 2.54 9.80
C SER A 46 -10.07 2.30 11.25
N PHE A 47 -8.82 1.86 11.46
CA PHE A 47 -8.40 1.46 12.81
C PHE A 47 -7.96 2.62 13.72
N TYR A 48 -7.66 3.81 13.17
CA TYR A 48 -7.47 5.05 13.95
C TYR A 48 -8.73 5.94 13.98
N GLN A 49 -9.88 5.42 13.56
CA GLN A 49 -11.13 6.18 13.58
C GLN A 49 -11.42 6.71 14.99
N ASN A 50 -11.93 7.95 15.06
CA ASN A 50 -12.25 8.64 16.31
C ASN A 50 -11.06 8.80 17.29
N GLY A 51 -9.83 8.78 16.77
CA GLY A 51 -8.63 8.92 17.61
C GLY A 51 -8.32 7.69 18.45
N LYS A 52 -8.90 6.52 18.14
CA LYS A 52 -8.48 5.24 18.71
C LYS A 52 -6.97 5.10 18.54
N GLN A 53 -6.26 4.62 19.55
CA GLN A 53 -4.83 4.31 19.47
C GLN A 53 -4.65 2.86 19.89
N ASN A 54 -3.89 2.09 19.10
CA ASN A 54 -3.57 0.72 19.45
C ASN A 54 -2.27 0.72 20.26
N SER A 55 -2.33 0.22 21.48
CA SER A 55 -1.26 0.27 22.48
C SER A 55 -0.34 -0.95 22.46
N SER A 56 -0.79 -2.04 21.81
CA SER A 56 -0.03 -3.27 21.64
C SER A 56 -0.06 -3.80 20.21
N PHE A 57 0.86 -4.71 19.91
CA PHE A 57 0.91 -5.42 18.63
C PHE A 57 -0.38 -6.23 18.40
N GLU A 58 -0.88 -6.88 19.44
CA GLU A 58 -2.08 -7.73 19.39
C GLU A 58 -3.32 -6.89 19.10
N GLU A 59 -3.43 -5.70 19.69
CA GLU A 59 -4.54 -4.76 19.45
C GLU A 59 -4.52 -4.24 18.01
N LEU A 60 -3.35 -3.85 17.51
CA LEU A 60 -3.18 -3.41 16.12
C LEU A 60 -3.50 -4.55 15.14
N ARG A 61 -3.01 -5.76 15.41
CA ARG A 61 -3.27 -6.93 14.58
C ARG A 61 -4.76 -7.23 14.51
N ALA A 62 -5.44 -7.28 15.64
CA ALA A 62 -6.88 -7.50 15.69
C ALA A 62 -7.65 -6.42 14.92
N ALA A 63 -7.23 -5.15 15.03
CA ALA A 63 -7.87 -4.06 14.29
C ALA A 63 -7.64 -4.13 12.77
N ILE A 64 -6.49 -4.67 12.31
CA ILE A 64 -6.23 -4.92 10.89
C ILE A 64 -7.05 -6.10 10.39
N GLU A 65 -7.15 -7.17 11.18
CA GLU A 65 -7.97 -8.35 10.85
C GLU A 65 -9.48 -8.03 10.84
N ASP A 66 -9.92 -7.09 11.67
CA ASP A 66 -11.30 -6.57 11.71
C ASP A 66 -11.61 -5.54 10.60
N ALA A 67 -10.58 -4.91 10.02
CA ALA A 67 -10.76 -3.99 8.91
C ALA A 67 -11.28 -4.75 7.67
N ASP A 68 -12.60 -4.82 7.53
CA ASP A 68 -13.31 -5.52 6.46
C ASP A 68 -13.15 -4.81 5.11
N LEU A 69 -11.98 -4.99 4.50
CA LEU A 69 -11.72 -4.57 3.13
C LEU A 69 -12.48 -5.47 2.17
N ASN A 70 -13.51 -4.92 1.53
CA ASN A 70 -14.22 -5.67 0.51
C ASN A 70 -13.48 -5.65 -0.84
N ASN A 71 -13.72 -6.67 -1.66
CA ASN A 71 -13.11 -6.80 -2.99
C ASN A 71 -13.32 -5.57 -3.88
N ARG A 72 -14.41 -4.81 -3.68
CA ARG A 72 -14.70 -3.61 -4.46
C ARG A 72 -13.70 -2.50 -4.14
N GLN A 73 -13.35 -2.28 -2.87
CA GLN A 73 -12.33 -1.31 -2.46
C GLN A 73 -10.95 -1.67 -3.03
N ILE A 74 -10.58 -2.96 -2.99
CA ILE A 74 -9.30 -3.45 -3.53
C ILE A 74 -9.20 -3.19 -5.04
N ILE A 75 -10.26 -3.51 -5.80
CA ILE A 75 -10.30 -3.30 -7.25
C ILE A 75 -10.17 -1.81 -7.60
N CYS A 76 -10.91 -0.94 -6.89
CA CYS A 76 -10.83 0.50 -7.14
C CYS A 76 -9.43 1.08 -6.90
N VAL A 77 -8.73 0.59 -5.86
CA VAL A 77 -7.35 0.96 -5.55
C VAL A 77 -6.38 0.51 -6.65
N ILE A 78 -6.56 -0.70 -7.18
CA ILE A 78 -5.75 -1.21 -8.30
C ILE A 78 -6.00 -0.39 -9.58
N ASP A 79 -7.25 -0.04 -9.85
CA ASP A 79 -7.65 0.71 -11.04
C ASP A 79 -7.32 2.22 -10.96
N GLY A 80 -6.87 2.71 -9.79
CA GLY A 80 -6.61 4.13 -9.55
C GLY A 80 -7.87 4.99 -9.65
N LYS A 81 -9.03 4.43 -9.31
CA LYS A 81 -10.34 5.11 -9.35
C LYS A 81 -10.82 5.43 -7.93
N PRO A 82 -11.48 6.58 -7.70
CA PRO A 82 -12.04 6.88 -6.39
C PRO A 82 -13.07 5.81 -5.99
N CYS A 83 -12.82 5.15 -4.85
CA CYS A 83 -13.75 4.20 -4.25
C CYS A 83 -14.98 4.97 -3.75
N VAL A 84 -16.13 4.85 -4.41
CA VAL A 84 -17.39 5.39 -3.85
C VAL A 84 -17.82 4.44 -2.73
N SER A 85 -17.85 4.94 -1.48
CA SER A 85 -18.39 4.18 -0.36
C SER A 85 -19.88 3.89 -0.60
N PRO A 86 -20.38 2.67 -0.32
CA PRO A 86 -21.80 2.35 -0.42
C PRO A 86 -22.70 3.23 0.46
N ASN A 87 -22.14 3.89 1.47
CA ASN A 87 -22.86 4.70 2.45
C ASN A 87 -22.75 6.22 2.20
N SER A 88 -22.43 6.63 0.98
CA SER A 88 -22.43 8.04 0.57
C SER A 88 -23.70 8.35 -0.23
N ILE A 89 -24.81 8.57 0.48
CA ILE A 89 -25.98 9.35 0.01
C ILE A 89 -26.17 10.48 1.01
#